data_AF-A0A286AT92-F1
#
_entry.id   AF-A0A286AT92-F1
#
_cell.length_a   1.000
_cell.length_b   1.000
_cell.length_c   1.000
_cell.angle_alpha   90.00
_cell.angle_beta   90.00
_cell.angle_gamma   90.00
#
_symmetry.space_group_name_H-M   'P 1'
#
loop_
_entity.id
_entity.type
_entity.pdbx_description
1 polymer ?
#
loop_
_entity_poly.entity_id
_entity_poly.type
_entity_poly.pdbx_seq_one_letter_code
_entity_poly.pdbx_strand_id
1 'polypeptide(L)'
;MRLASFQITNFRSINDSGLIDSTQITAILGRNDSGKSNLLRALHSLNPAEGLAELSPIKDFPRHRRLEECTGDTPVVFTRWSLDESEQAELAAILPRAAGVRHVTAARGYGTARQAGLEGLTALSLDVSDIKGKVRKIVPAVKAAAEKVAEEAKATLEQETDTFDAAMIMSPDYIKWSAGAVKAAQALRKALAVAGAELSDKQEQMLAELEDMALSISNDTPALARAQAWVIEKLPRFVYVDEYPALPGRQNIAEYLGRQGWGQLTPEQQSFGKLCKVAGLDPQKLHDLLEKNDQATRNQLVNRAGSVVTAEIRRLWKDRPLKVRFNLDGQYLDTLVSDPNGAYEVEVNLDERSRGFQWFFSFYIAFFADTKGGRAEDAVLLLDEPGLHLHPHSQADLLAHFEKDFGNQIIYTTHSPFMVPAHRLDSVRTASLGETSGTTVSNAAEGDERTLFPLKAALALSRLGSEPVAVKAEPTKPAAAKTVTAEGVKPVRAAKPAEVMPAAVAAPAEVAPVAAVVEPVAAPVAAPVAVPPVTVASTPVPMVAPAEAVAEQVEPG
;
A
#
# COMPACT_ATOMS: atom_id res chain seq x y z
N MET A 1 12.08 5.01 4.92
CA MET A 1 12.70 4.50 3.68
C MET A 1 11.85 4.91 2.50
N ARG A 2 12.43 5.19 1.34
CA ARG A 2 11.67 5.54 0.11
C ARG A 2 11.95 4.54 -1.00
N LEU A 3 10.91 4.09 -1.71
CA LEU A 3 11.03 3.16 -2.82
C LEU A 3 11.72 3.88 -3.98
N ALA A 4 12.91 3.41 -4.34
CA ALA A 4 13.72 3.95 -5.43
C ALA A 4 13.41 3.23 -6.75
N SER A 5 13.32 1.90 -6.71
CA SER A 5 12.93 1.10 -7.87
C SER A 5 12.37 -0.26 -7.48
N PHE A 6 11.66 -0.92 -8.39
CA PHE A 6 11.12 -2.25 -8.20
C PHE A 6 11.12 -3.07 -9.49
N GLN A 7 11.13 -4.38 -9.36
CA GLN A 7 11.08 -5.33 -10.47
C GLN A 7 10.13 -6.46 -10.10
N ILE A 8 9.27 -6.83 -11.05
CA ILE A 8 8.32 -7.93 -10.91
C ILE A 8 8.72 -9.04 -11.87
N THR A 9 8.80 -10.27 -11.36
CA THR A 9 9.12 -11.46 -12.13
C THR A 9 8.10 -12.56 -11.87
N ASN A 10 7.91 -13.46 -12.84
CA ASN A 10 7.10 -14.67 -12.66
C ASN A 10 5.69 -14.43 -12.07
N PHE A 11 4.97 -13.39 -12.51
CA PHE A 11 3.65 -13.04 -11.96
C PHE A 11 2.61 -12.79 -13.07
N ARG A 12 1.66 -13.71 -13.23
CA ARG A 12 0.55 -13.65 -14.20
C ARG A 12 1.03 -13.40 -15.63
N SER A 13 0.85 -12.18 -16.16
CA SER A 13 1.30 -11.81 -17.51
C SER A 13 2.76 -11.35 -17.56
N ILE A 14 3.43 -11.22 -16.40
CA ILE A 14 4.77 -10.68 -16.27
C ILE A 14 5.76 -11.84 -16.13
N ASN A 15 6.65 -11.97 -17.10
CA ASN A 15 7.83 -12.85 -16.95
C ASN A 15 8.95 -12.09 -16.25
N ASP A 16 9.27 -10.91 -16.77
CA ASP A 16 10.20 -9.94 -16.18
C ASP A 16 9.79 -8.54 -16.63
N SER A 17 9.45 -7.67 -15.67
CA SER A 17 9.07 -6.28 -15.96
C SER A 17 10.26 -5.40 -16.37
N GLY A 18 11.49 -5.82 -16.07
CA GLY A 18 12.64 -4.94 -15.95
C GLY A 18 12.61 -4.12 -14.66
N LEU A 19 13.69 -3.39 -14.38
CA LEU A 19 13.80 -2.52 -13.21
C LEU A 19 13.06 -1.20 -13.47
N ILE A 20 12.01 -0.94 -12.68
CA ILE A 20 11.14 0.22 -12.79
C ILE A 20 11.51 1.25 -11.74
N ASP A 21 11.94 2.43 -12.17
CA ASP A 21 12.29 3.52 -11.26
C ASP A 21 11.02 4.18 -10.71
N SER A 22 10.99 4.45 -9.41
CA SER A 22 9.88 5.13 -8.74
C SER A 22 10.28 6.51 -8.27
N THR A 23 9.36 7.47 -8.39
CA THR A 23 9.51 8.79 -7.76
C THR A 23 8.48 8.94 -6.62
N GLN A 24 8.19 10.17 -6.19
CA GLN A 24 7.05 10.43 -5.30
C GLN A 24 5.74 10.04 -5.98
N ILE A 25 5.56 10.44 -7.23
CA ILE A 25 4.41 10.08 -8.05
C ILE A 25 4.93 9.29 -9.25
N THR A 26 4.40 8.10 -9.51
CA THR A 26 4.83 7.27 -10.64
C THR A 26 3.62 6.85 -11.44
N ALA A 27 3.52 7.32 -12.69
CA ALA A 27 2.40 7.05 -13.58
C ALA A 27 2.77 5.95 -14.57
N ILE A 28 2.11 4.79 -14.50
CA ILE A 28 2.32 3.68 -15.42
C ILE A 28 1.25 3.75 -16.52
N LEU A 29 1.68 4.14 -17.72
CA LEU A 29 0.85 4.23 -18.91
C LEU A 29 0.95 2.96 -19.72
N GLY A 30 -0.10 2.60 -20.43
CA GLY A 30 -0.08 1.45 -21.31
C GLY A 30 -1.46 1.04 -21.74
N ARG A 31 -1.52 0.25 -22.80
CA ARG A 31 -2.77 -0.27 -23.35
C ARG A 31 -3.56 -1.05 -22.30
N ASN A 32 -4.87 -1.17 -22.54
CA ASN A 32 -5.67 -2.13 -21.77
C ASN A 32 -5.05 -3.53 -21.92
N ASP A 33 -5.14 -4.31 -20.84
CA ASP A 33 -4.56 -5.65 -20.74
C ASP A 33 -3.04 -5.75 -20.89
N SER A 34 -2.30 -4.64 -20.83
CA SER A 34 -0.82 -4.68 -20.90
C SER A 34 -0.16 -5.21 -19.62
N GLY A 35 -0.93 -5.51 -18.56
CA GLY A 35 -0.44 -6.04 -17.29
C GLY A 35 -0.19 -4.99 -16.20
N LYS A 36 -0.61 -3.74 -16.41
CA LYS A 36 -0.43 -2.63 -15.44
C LYS A 36 -0.97 -2.97 -14.05
N SER A 37 -2.21 -3.46 -13.97
CA SER A 37 -2.84 -3.90 -12.72
C SER A 37 -2.08 -5.06 -12.06
N ASN A 38 -1.48 -5.95 -12.85
CA ASN A 38 -0.67 -7.06 -12.32
C ASN A 38 0.63 -6.56 -11.69
N LEU A 39 1.23 -5.47 -12.18
CA LEU A 39 2.41 -4.84 -11.55
C LEU A 39 2.05 -4.34 -10.14
N LEU A 40 0.95 -3.62 -10.02
CA LEU A 40 0.49 -3.09 -8.72
C LEU A 40 0.13 -4.23 -7.76
N ARG A 41 -0.59 -5.26 -8.21
CA ARG A 41 -0.97 -6.41 -7.37
C ARG A 41 0.26 -7.21 -6.91
N ALA A 42 1.25 -7.40 -7.78
CA ALA A 42 2.50 -8.05 -7.41
C ALA A 42 3.24 -7.21 -6.35
N LEU A 43 3.43 -5.91 -6.59
CA LEU A 43 4.12 -5.03 -5.66
C LEU A 43 3.41 -4.95 -4.30
N HIS A 44 2.08 -4.87 -4.29
CA HIS A 44 1.25 -4.91 -3.08
C HIS A 44 1.58 -6.12 -2.20
N SER A 45 1.84 -7.28 -2.82
CA SER A 45 2.09 -8.51 -2.11
C SER A 45 3.37 -8.46 -1.26
N LEU A 46 4.32 -7.55 -1.49
CA LEU A 46 5.56 -7.49 -0.72
C LEU A 46 5.32 -7.19 0.77
N ASN A 47 4.47 -6.22 1.08
CA ASN A 47 4.20 -5.79 2.45
C ASN A 47 2.80 -5.18 2.58
N PRO A 48 1.73 -5.97 2.34
CA PRO A 48 0.35 -5.46 2.37
C PRO A 48 -0.04 -4.97 3.77
N ALA A 49 -0.95 -4.00 3.81
CA ALA A 49 -1.49 -3.47 5.06
C ALA A 49 -2.35 -4.48 5.83
N GLU A 50 -3.02 -5.41 5.13
CA GLU A 50 -3.83 -6.46 5.76
C GLU A 50 -3.03 -7.65 6.33
N GLY A 51 -1.72 -7.71 6.06
CA GLY A 51 -0.85 -8.81 6.46
C GLY A 51 -0.45 -9.74 5.32
N LEU A 52 0.68 -10.42 5.49
CA LEU A 52 1.34 -11.17 4.42
C LEU A 52 0.68 -12.55 4.23
N ALA A 53 0.39 -12.89 2.98
CA ALA A 53 -0.16 -14.19 2.58
C ALA A 53 0.70 -14.86 1.48
N GLU A 54 0.58 -16.18 1.40
CA GLU A 54 1.15 -16.96 0.30
C GLU A 54 0.46 -16.63 -1.02
N LEU A 55 1.24 -16.56 -2.09
CA LEU A 55 0.70 -16.40 -3.43
C LEU A 55 0.24 -17.75 -3.96
N SER A 56 -0.82 -17.76 -4.76
CA SER A 56 -1.36 -19.00 -5.32
C SER A 56 -0.65 -19.32 -6.63
N PRO A 57 0.12 -20.41 -6.74
CA PRO A 57 0.77 -20.76 -8.01
C PRO A 57 -0.25 -20.90 -9.15
N ILE A 58 -1.43 -21.46 -8.88
CA ILE A 58 -2.49 -21.65 -9.87
C ILE A 58 -3.03 -20.31 -10.41
N LYS A 59 -3.19 -19.30 -9.55
CA LYS A 59 -3.77 -18.01 -9.94
C LYS A 59 -2.73 -17.01 -10.42
N ASP A 60 -1.56 -17.01 -9.79
CA ASP A 60 -0.59 -15.93 -9.86
C ASP A 60 0.67 -16.31 -10.66
N PHE A 61 0.97 -17.60 -10.89
CA PHE A 61 2.09 -18.00 -11.76
C PHE A 61 1.75 -17.82 -13.24
N PRO A 62 2.73 -17.51 -14.12
CA PRO A 62 2.47 -17.34 -15.53
C PRO A 62 1.85 -18.59 -16.15
N ARG A 63 0.65 -18.43 -16.71
CA ARG A 63 -0.22 -19.54 -17.14
C ARG A 63 0.36 -20.41 -18.27
N HIS A 64 1.38 -19.93 -18.97
CA HIS A 64 2.05 -20.66 -20.05
C HIS A 64 3.20 -21.55 -19.53
N ARG A 65 3.55 -21.47 -18.25
CA ARG A 65 4.63 -22.25 -17.61
C ARG A 65 4.06 -23.41 -16.78
N ARG A 66 4.88 -24.44 -16.55
CA ARG A 66 4.46 -25.60 -15.77
C ARG A 66 4.48 -25.25 -14.28
N LEU A 67 3.43 -25.66 -13.54
CA LEU A 67 3.35 -25.42 -12.09
C LEU A 67 4.50 -26.07 -11.31
N GLU A 68 5.08 -27.15 -11.83
CA GLU A 68 6.26 -27.82 -11.26
C GLU A 68 7.50 -26.90 -11.21
N GLU A 69 7.55 -25.87 -12.05
CA GLU A 69 8.63 -24.87 -12.04
C GLU A 69 8.47 -23.85 -10.91
N CYS A 70 7.29 -23.76 -10.29
CA CYS A 70 6.97 -22.79 -9.26
C CYS A 70 7.25 -23.38 -7.87
N THR A 71 8.28 -22.87 -7.22
CA THR A 71 8.65 -23.16 -5.84
C THR A 71 8.32 -21.99 -4.92
N GLY A 72 8.32 -22.21 -3.59
CA GLY A 72 8.12 -21.12 -2.62
C GLY A 72 9.12 -19.96 -2.76
N ASP A 73 10.35 -20.27 -3.19
CA ASP A 73 11.44 -19.29 -3.39
C ASP A 73 11.46 -18.66 -4.78
N THR A 74 10.53 -19.03 -5.67
CA THR A 74 10.46 -18.45 -7.01
C THR A 74 10.26 -16.94 -6.90
N PRO A 75 11.16 -16.10 -7.45
CA PRO A 75 11.15 -14.66 -7.20
C PRO A 75 9.94 -14.01 -7.86
N VAL A 76 9.26 -13.16 -7.09
CA VAL A 76 8.07 -12.43 -7.56
C VAL A 76 8.30 -10.93 -7.55
N VAL A 77 8.77 -10.41 -6.41
CA VAL A 77 8.97 -8.97 -6.23
C VAL A 77 10.39 -8.74 -5.75
N PHE A 78 11.06 -7.80 -6.39
CA PHE A 78 12.28 -7.19 -5.93
C PHE A 78 12.06 -5.69 -5.80
N THR A 79 12.53 -5.09 -4.71
CA THR A 79 12.44 -3.64 -4.45
C THR A 79 13.77 -3.14 -3.93
N ARG A 80 14.10 -1.91 -4.33
CA ARG A 80 15.26 -1.15 -3.90
C ARG A 80 14.79 0.13 -3.24
N TRP A 81 15.31 0.40 -2.05
CA TRP A 81 14.89 1.50 -1.20
C TRP A 81 16.08 2.42 -0.91
N SER A 82 15.88 3.73 -1.00
CA SER A 82 16.83 4.72 -0.52
C SER A 82 16.58 5.03 0.96
N LEU A 83 17.67 5.10 1.74
CA LEU A 83 17.65 5.44 3.16
C LEU A 83 17.89 6.93 3.37
N ASP A 84 17.20 7.53 4.35
CA ASP A 84 17.53 8.86 4.84
C ASP A 84 18.75 8.85 5.80
N GLU A 85 19.20 10.03 6.25
CA GLU A 85 20.37 10.15 7.12
C GLU A 85 20.15 9.51 8.51
N SER A 86 18.93 9.55 9.03
CA SER A 86 18.58 8.93 10.32
C SER A 86 18.61 7.41 10.21
N GLU A 87 18.04 6.89 9.12
CA GLU A 87 17.99 5.46 8.81
C GLU A 87 19.39 4.89 8.55
N GLN A 88 20.26 5.64 7.88
CA GLN A 88 21.66 5.25 7.69
C GLN A 88 22.40 5.16 9.04
N ALA A 89 22.15 6.09 9.96
CA ALA A 89 22.75 6.07 11.29
C ALA A 89 22.25 4.87 12.14
N GLU A 90 20.94 4.58 12.11
CA GLU A 90 20.37 3.39 12.76
C GLU A 90 21.00 2.10 12.23
N LEU A 91 21.11 1.99 10.89
CA LEU A 91 21.69 0.83 10.24
C LEU A 91 23.18 0.66 10.56
N ALA A 92 23.94 1.74 10.59
CA ALA A 92 25.36 1.74 10.95
C ALA A 92 25.59 1.33 12.41
N ALA A 93 24.66 1.66 13.31
CA ALA A 93 24.72 1.22 14.71
C ALA A 93 24.52 -0.30 14.84
N ILE A 94 23.68 -0.90 14.00
CA ILE A 94 23.45 -2.35 13.97
C ILE A 94 24.62 -3.07 13.31
N LEU A 95 25.10 -2.53 12.18
CA LEU A 95 26.14 -3.10 11.34
C LEU A 95 27.15 -2.00 10.94
N PRO A 96 28.28 -1.84 11.68
CA PRO A 96 29.22 -0.74 11.46
C PRO A 96 29.76 -0.62 10.02
N ARG A 97 29.97 -1.75 9.33
CA ARG A 97 30.42 -1.74 7.92
C ARG A 97 29.35 -1.25 6.92
N ALA A 98 28.11 -1.07 7.36
CA ALA A 98 27.03 -0.52 6.55
C ALA A 98 26.98 1.02 6.60
N ALA A 99 27.94 1.70 7.24
CA ALA A 99 27.96 3.17 7.32
C ALA A 99 27.95 3.89 5.96
N GLY A 100 28.38 3.23 4.88
CA GLY A 100 28.31 3.76 3.50
C GLY A 100 27.08 3.33 2.70
N VAL A 101 26.20 2.50 3.27
CA VAL A 101 25.05 1.92 2.56
C VAL A 101 23.95 2.97 2.43
N ARG A 102 23.67 3.36 1.19
CA ARG A 102 22.58 4.31 0.86
C ARG A 102 21.30 3.61 0.40
N HIS A 103 21.42 2.37 -0.05
CA HIS A 103 20.31 1.60 -0.60
C HIS A 103 20.24 0.22 0.04
N VAL A 104 19.02 -0.20 0.34
CA VAL A 104 18.69 -1.55 0.81
C VAL A 104 17.71 -2.20 -0.15
N THR A 105 17.69 -3.52 -0.17
CA THR A 105 16.79 -4.28 -1.02
C THR A 105 15.85 -5.13 -0.18
N ALA A 106 14.65 -5.32 -0.70
CA ALA A 106 13.70 -6.27 -0.16
C ALA A 106 13.05 -7.06 -1.29
N ALA A 107 12.89 -8.35 -1.08
CA ALA A 107 12.32 -9.25 -2.06
C ALA A 107 11.37 -10.25 -1.41
N ARG A 108 10.46 -10.80 -2.21
CA ARG A 108 9.66 -11.96 -1.84
C ARG A 108 9.50 -12.93 -3.01
N GLY A 109 9.30 -14.19 -2.66
CA GLY A 109 8.83 -15.22 -3.57
C GLY A 109 7.35 -15.54 -3.37
N TYR A 110 6.95 -16.75 -3.77
CA TYR A 110 5.59 -17.28 -3.61
C TYR A 110 5.24 -17.60 -2.15
N GLY A 111 6.23 -17.98 -1.35
CA GLY A 111 6.06 -18.19 0.10
C GLY A 111 5.83 -16.89 0.88
N THR A 112 5.74 -17.03 2.20
CA THR A 112 5.60 -15.89 3.15
C THR A 112 6.94 -15.32 3.60
N ALA A 113 8.07 -15.95 3.28
CA ALA A 113 9.38 -15.44 3.65
C ALA A 113 9.74 -14.22 2.79
N ARG A 114 10.18 -13.15 3.46
CA ARG A 114 10.77 -11.97 2.83
C ARG A 114 12.28 -12.01 3.00
N GLN A 115 12.99 -11.58 1.98
CA GLN A 115 14.45 -11.50 1.97
C GLN A 115 14.84 -10.03 1.93
N ALA A 116 15.88 -9.66 2.68
CA ALA A 116 16.45 -8.32 2.65
C ALA A 116 17.94 -8.37 2.30
N GLY A 117 18.42 -7.34 1.62
CA GLY A 117 19.81 -7.17 1.24
C GLY A 117 20.29 -5.75 1.46
N LEU A 118 21.61 -5.58 1.46
CA LEU A 118 22.27 -4.28 1.59
C LEU A 118 23.14 -4.06 0.37
N GLU A 119 23.01 -2.91 -0.28
CA GLU A 119 23.76 -2.58 -1.48
C GLU A 119 25.01 -1.76 -1.13
N GLY A 120 26.16 -2.13 -1.71
CA GLY A 120 27.42 -1.42 -1.46
C GLY A 120 28.04 -1.74 -0.10
N LEU A 121 27.72 -2.89 0.48
CA LEU A 121 28.31 -3.35 1.73
C LEU A 121 29.82 -3.59 1.54
N THR A 122 30.63 -2.96 2.37
CA THR A 122 32.09 -3.15 2.32
C THR A 122 32.41 -4.61 2.65
N ALA A 123 33.20 -5.25 1.78
CA ALA A 123 33.66 -6.62 2.02
C ALA A 123 34.51 -6.67 3.29
N LEU A 124 34.35 -7.75 4.06
CA LEU A 124 35.27 -8.06 5.15
C LEU A 124 36.62 -8.45 4.53
N SER A 125 37.52 -7.50 4.37
CA SER A 125 38.89 -7.77 3.93
C SER A 125 39.73 -8.23 5.11
N LEU A 126 40.16 -9.48 5.08
CA LEU A 126 41.10 -10.06 6.03
C LEU A 126 42.50 -10.05 5.43
N ASP A 127 43.45 -9.36 6.06
CA ASP A 127 44.87 -9.48 5.70
C ASP A 127 45.45 -10.76 6.30
N VAL A 128 45.43 -11.82 5.51
CA VAL A 128 45.97 -13.15 5.87
C VAL A 128 47.47 -13.08 6.21
N SER A 129 48.21 -12.13 5.63
CA SER A 129 49.64 -11.96 5.88
C SER A 129 49.90 -11.31 7.23
N ASP A 130 49.12 -10.29 7.60
CA ASP A 130 49.22 -9.64 8.91
C ASP A 130 48.88 -10.62 10.05
N ILE A 131 47.80 -11.40 9.89
CA ILE A 131 47.39 -12.40 10.88
C ILE A 131 48.51 -13.44 11.11
N LYS A 132 49.05 -14.01 10.03
CA LYS A 132 50.19 -14.96 10.12
C LYS A 132 51.42 -14.30 10.75
N GLY A 133 51.67 -13.03 10.46
CA GLY A 133 52.76 -12.24 11.03
C GLY A 133 52.63 -12.06 12.54
N LYS A 134 51.42 -11.77 13.03
CA LYS A 134 51.11 -11.62 14.46
C LYS A 134 51.19 -12.96 15.20
N VAL A 135 50.60 -14.03 14.65
CA VAL A 135 50.64 -15.37 15.25
C VAL A 135 52.08 -15.89 15.42
N ARG A 136 52.94 -15.68 14.40
CA ARG A 136 54.38 -16.03 14.47
C ARG A 136 55.16 -15.28 15.55
N LYS A 137 54.66 -14.15 16.06
CA LYS A 137 55.28 -13.38 17.15
C LYS A 137 54.71 -13.76 18.52
N ILE A 138 53.45 -14.20 18.57
CA ILE A 138 52.75 -14.56 19.81
C ILE A 138 53.07 -15.99 20.22
N VAL A 139 52.97 -16.98 19.32
CA VAL A 139 53.15 -18.41 19.65
C VAL A 139 54.52 -18.70 20.27
N PRO A 140 55.66 -18.24 19.70
CA PRO A 140 56.97 -18.47 20.33
C PRO A 140 57.14 -17.73 21.66
N ALA A 141 56.50 -16.57 21.81
CA ALA A 141 56.58 -15.78 23.03
C ALA A 141 55.83 -16.43 24.19
N VAL A 142 54.65 -17.01 23.91
CA VAL A 142 53.91 -17.77 24.91
C VAL A 142 54.66 -19.04 25.31
N LYS A 143 55.26 -19.76 24.34
CA LYS A 143 56.11 -20.94 24.66
C LYS A 143 57.33 -20.57 25.51
N ALA A 144 57.99 -19.45 25.22
CA ALA A 144 59.10 -18.96 26.05
C ALA A 144 58.65 -18.49 27.45
N ALA A 145 57.42 -18.00 27.59
CA ALA A 145 56.83 -17.68 28.89
C ALA A 145 56.44 -18.95 29.67
N ALA A 146 55.99 -20.00 28.98
CA ALA A 146 55.65 -21.31 29.54
C ALA A 146 56.83 -21.99 30.25
N GLU A 147 58.06 -21.83 29.72
CA GLU A 147 59.28 -22.40 30.32
C GLU A 147 59.62 -21.83 31.72
N LYS A 148 59.03 -20.69 32.10
CA LYS A 148 59.28 -20.02 33.38
C LYS A 148 58.25 -20.34 34.47
N VAL A 149 57.26 -21.19 34.16
CA VAL A 149 56.13 -21.51 35.05
C VAL A 149 56.22 -22.95 35.57
N ALA A 150 55.43 -23.29 36.59
CA ALA A 150 55.32 -24.65 37.13
C ALA A 150 54.89 -25.67 36.05
N GLU A 151 55.44 -26.89 36.09
CA GLU A 151 55.23 -27.94 35.09
C GLU A 151 53.76 -28.26 34.78
N GLU A 152 52.86 -28.21 35.78
CA GLU A 152 51.42 -28.42 35.59
C GLU A 152 50.73 -27.29 34.80
N ALA A 153 51.16 -26.04 35.04
CA ALA A 153 50.66 -24.87 34.30
C ALA A 153 51.28 -24.79 32.90
N LYS A 154 52.53 -25.23 32.74
CA LYS A 154 53.26 -25.28 31.47
C LYS A 154 52.58 -26.21 30.46
N ALA A 155 52.22 -27.43 30.86
CA ALA A 155 51.54 -28.39 29.97
C ALA A 155 50.19 -27.84 29.45
N THR A 156 49.44 -27.15 30.32
CA THR A 156 48.16 -26.52 29.97
C THR A 156 48.38 -25.33 29.02
N LEU A 157 49.38 -24.48 29.28
CA LEU A 157 49.69 -23.31 28.45
C LEU A 157 50.17 -23.71 27.05
N GLU A 158 51.01 -24.75 26.95
CA GLU A 158 51.48 -25.28 25.66
C GLU A 158 50.33 -25.88 24.83
N GLN A 159 49.43 -26.63 25.48
CA GLN A 159 48.25 -27.20 24.81
C GLN A 159 47.31 -26.11 24.26
N GLU A 160 47.02 -25.07 25.04
CA GLU A 160 46.18 -23.95 24.58
C GLU A 160 46.89 -23.11 23.51
N THR A 161 48.21 -23.00 23.55
CA THR A 161 49.01 -22.32 22.52
C THR A 161 48.99 -23.07 21.18
N ASP A 162 49.10 -24.40 21.21
CA ASP A 162 49.01 -25.23 20.00
C ASP A 162 47.57 -25.22 19.43
N THR A 163 46.56 -25.18 20.31
CA THR A 163 45.16 -25.00 19.92
C THR A 163 44.91 -23.64 19.27
N PHE A 164 45.54 -22.58 19.78
CA PHE A 164 45.53 -21.24 19.20
C PHE A 164 46.21 -21.21 17.82
N ASP A 165 47.40 -21.79 17.68
CA ASP A 165 48.11 -21.84 16.39
C ASP A 165 47.29 -22.62 15.35
N ALA A 166 46.70 -23.76 15.73
CA ALA A 166 45.83 -24.54 14.86
C ALA A 166 44.55 -23.80 14.46
N ALA A 167 43.90 -23.08 15.40
CA ALA A 167 42.72 -22.26 15.11
C ALA A 167 43.03 -21.06 14.21
N MET A 168 44.28 -20.59 14.20
CA MET A 168 44.74 -19.49 13.36
C MET A 168 45.11 -19.92 11.93
N ILE A 169 45.08 -21.23 11.63
CA ILE A 169 45.17 -21.75 10.26
C ILE A 169 43.87 -21.41 9.52
N MET A 170 43.95 -20.46 8.60
CA MET A 170 42.78 -19.96 7.89
C MET A 170 42.11 -21.04 7.05
N SER A 171 40.85 -21.31 7.38
CA SER A 171 39.89 -22.09 6.58
C SER A 171 39.30 -21.22 5.47
N PRO A 172 38.82 -21.79 4.34
CA PRO A 172 38.12 -21.02 3.30
C PRO A 172 36.87 -20.27 3.81
N ASP A 173 36.34 -20.71 4.95
CA ASP A 173 35.19 -20.12 5.64
C ASP A 173 35.67 -19.20 6.78
N TYR A 174 35.79 -17.91 6.48
CA TYR A 174 36.25 -16.86 7.40
C TYR A 174 35.39 -16.74 8.66
N ILE A 175 34.10 -17.08 8.56
CA ILE A 175 33.15 -16.99 9.67
C ILE A 175 33.45 -18.12 10.67
N LYS A 176 33.60 -19.36 10.19
CA LYS A 176 33.99 -20.49 11.05
C LYS A 176 35.37 -20.28 11.67
N TRP A 177 36.31 -19.73 10.91
CA TRP A 177 37.62 -19.35 11.43
C TRP A 177 37.51 -18.34 12.57
N SER A 178 36.76 -17.24 12.38
CA SER A 178 36.64 -16.19 13.40
C SER A 178 36.05 -16.70 14.72
N ALA A 179 35.02 -17.56 14.68
CA ALA A 179 34.42 -18.15 15.87
C ALA A 179 35.38 -19.09 16.62
N GLY A 180 36.23 -19.83 15.89
CA GLY A 180 37.30 -20.64 16.48
C GLY A 180 38.43 -19.79 17.07
N ALA A 181 38.83 -18.75 16.33
CA ALA A 181 39.88 -17.81 16.72
C ALA A 181 39.54 -17.03 17.99
N VAL A 182 38.30 -16.56 18.16
CA VAL A 182 37.84 -15.89 19.41
C VAL A 182 37.95 -16.84 20.60
N LYS A 183 37.44 -18.07 20.47
CA LYS A 183 37.48 -19.06 21.56
C LYS A 183 38.92 -19.40 21.95
N ALA A 184 39.79 -19.59 20.96
CA ALA A 184 41.18 -19.93 21.20
C ALA A 184 41.97 -18.76 21.81
N ALA A 185 41.72 -17.51 21.38
CA ALA A 185 42.34 -16.32 21.96
C ALA A 185 41.93 -16.11 23.42
N GLN A 186 40.64 -16.29 23.75
CA GLN A 186 40.13 -16.20 25.11
C GLN A 186 40.69 -17.30 26.02
N ALA A 187 40.79 -18.53 25.51
CA ALA A 187 41.36 -19.65 26.24
C ALA A 187 42.85 -19.42 26.53
N LEU A 188 43.62 -18.95 25.54
CA LEU A 188 45.03 -18.58 25.70
C LEU A 188 45.22 -17.47 26.75
N ARG A 189 44.38 -16.43 26.72
CA ARG A 189 44.44 -15.32 27.68
C ARG A 189 44.11 -15.76 29.11
N LYS A 190 43.11 -16.64 29.26
CA LYS A 190 42.77 -17.25 30.55
C LYS A 190 43.91 -18.14 31.07
N ALA A 191 44.54 -18.91 30.20
CA ALA A 191 45.66 -19.78 30.57
C ALA A 191 46.90 -18.96 30.98
N LEU A 192 47.21 -17.86 30.28
CA LEU A 192 48.25 -16.91 30.66
C LEU A 192 48.01 -16.29 32.05
N ALA A 193 46.76 -15.87 32.32
CA ALA A 193 46.38 -15.30 33.60
C ALA A 193 46.47 -16.31 34.76
N VAL A 194 46.07 -17.57 34.54
CA VAL A 194 46.17 -18.66 35.54
C VAL A 194 47.63 -19.05 35.79
N ALA A 195 48.46 -19.04 34.74
CA ALA A 195 49.89 -19.34 34.82
C ALA A 195 50.72 -18.19 35.41
N GLY A 196 50.16 -16.97 35.54
CA GLY A 196 50.93 -15.78 35.94
C GLY A 196 52.04 -15.42 34.95
N ALA A 197 51.85 -15.78 33.68
CA ALA A 197 52.82 -15.56 32.60
C ALA A 197 52.52 -14.23 31.91
N GLU A 198 53.45 -13.28 31.98
CA GLU A 198 53.33 -11.96 31.35
C GLU A 198 53.97 -11.96 29.96
N LEU A 199 53.23 -11.47 28.97
CA LEU A 199 53.75 -11.14 27.64
C LEU A 199 54.27 -9.69 27.65
N SER A 200 55.08 -9.32 26.65
CA SER A 200 55.42 -7.90 26.47
C SER A 200 54.19 -7.09 26.04
N ASP A 201 54.14 -5.80 26.40
CA ASP A 201 53.05 -4.87 26.02
C ASP A 201 52.70 -4.94 24.52
N LYS A 202 53.72 -5.09 23.65
CA LYS A 202 53.52 -5.21 22.19
C LYS A 202 52.84 -6.50 21.78
N GLN A 203 53.11 -7.60 22.47
CA GLN A 203 52.51 -8.91 22.18
C GLN A 203 51.09 -8.99 22.73
N GLU A 204 50.83 -8.41 23.89
CA GLU A 204 49.47 -8.26 24.41
C GLU A 204 48.61 -7.40 23.47
N GLN A 205 49.17 -6.31 22.95
CA GLN A 205 48.47 -5.47 21.98
C GLN A 205 48.18 -6.22 20.67
N MET A 206 49.12 -7.01 20.14
CA MET A 206 48.88 -7.85 18.96
C MET A 206 47.82 -8.94 19.20
N LEU A 207 47.79 -9.54 20.39
CA LEU A 207 46.77 -10.53 20.77
C LEU A 207 45.40 -9.87 20.88
N ALA A 208 45.31 -8.69 21.50
CA ALA A 208 44.09 -7.91 21.60
C ALA A 208 43.55 -7.50 20.22
N GLU A 209 44.41 -7.00 19.31
CA GLU A 209 44.02 -6.66 17.95
C GLU A 209 43.48 -7.87 17.16
N LEU A 210 44.09 -9.05 17.33
CA LEU A 210 43.61 -10.29 16.69
C LEU A 210 42.26 -10.74 17.26
N GLU A 211 42.10 -10.64 18.58
CA GLU A 211 40.85 -10.97 19.27
C GLU A 211 39.73 -10.02 18.84
N ASP A 212 39.97 -8.70 18.82
CA ASP A 212 39.02 -7.68 18.38
C ASP A 212 38.63 -7.88 16.90
N MET A 213 39.60 -8.20 16.04
CA MET A 213 39.34 -8.51 14.64
C MET A 213 38.46 -9.77 14.51
N ALA A 214 38.81 -10.85 15.20
CA ALA A 214 38.02 -12.09 15.17
C ALA A 214 36.61 -11.89 15.75
N LEU A 215 36.47 -11.11 16.82
CA LEU A 215 35.20 -10.72 17.42
C LEU A 215 34.34 -9.91 16.44
N SER A 216 34.94 -8.95 15.73
CA SER A 216 34.23 -8.13 14.75
C SER A 216 33.63 -8.98 13.62
N ILE A 217 34.35 -10.02 13.17
CA ILE A 217 33.92 -10.93 12.10
C ILE A 217 32.88 -11.94 12.62
N SER A 218 33.10 -12.48 13.81
CA SER A 218 32.15 -13.42 14.41
C SER A 218 30.81 -12.76 14.73
N ASN A 219 30.82 -11.49 15.14
CA ASN A 219 29.61 -10.71 15.41
C ASN A 219 28.94 -10.17 14.15
N ASP A 220 29.65 -10.14 13.02
CA ASP A 220 29.14 -9.62 11.76
C ASP A 220 27.96 -10.43 11.20
N THR A 221 27.99 -11.76 11.28
CA THR A 221 26.89 -12.59 10.74
C THR A 221 25.58 -12.38 11.50
N PRO A 222 25.56 -12.42 12.85
CA PRO A 222 24.38 -12.02 13.62
C PRO A 222 24.00 -10.55 13.41
N ALA A 223 24.97 -9.65 13.27
CA ALA A 223 24.69 -8.24 12.99
C ALA A 223 24.04 -8.02 11.61
N LEU A 224 24.48 -8.75 10.60
CA LEU A 224 23.90 -8.76 9.26
C LEU A 224 22.47 -9.28 9.30
N ALA A 225 22.22 -10.39 10.02
CA ALA A 225 20.87 -10.91 10.20
C ALA A 225 19.94 -9.91 10.92
N ARG A 226 20.44 -9.21 11.94
CA ARG A 226 19.70 -8.12 12.60
C ARG A 226 19.45 -6.95 11.66
N ALA A 227 20.43 -6.57 10.84
CA ALA A 227 20.29 -5.50 9.85
C ALA A 227 19.23 -5.87 8.79
N GLN A 228 19.23 -7.11 8.31
CA GLN A 228 18.21 -7.62 7.39
C GLN A 228 16.82 -7.62 8.03
N ALA A 229 16.71 -8.04 9.30
CA ALA A 229 15.45 -7.99 10.04
C ALA A 229 14.95 -6.54 10.20
N TRP A 230 15.84 -5.60 10.54
CA TRP A 230 15.53 -4.18 10.63
C TRP A 230 14.99 -3.62 9.31
N VAL A 231 15.59 -4.01 8.17
CA VAL A 231 15.06 -3.60 6.84
C VAL A 231 13.63 -4.08 6.68
N ILE A 232 13.34 -5.35 6.96
CA ILE A 232 11.97 -5.90 6.83
C ILE A 232 10.98 -5.25 7.78
N GLU A 233 11.41 -4.91 9.00
CA GLU A 233 10.58 -4.23 10.00
C GLU A 233 10.22 -2.80 9.59
N LYS A 234 11.20 -2.06 9.05
CA LYS A 234 11.03 -0.67 8.60
C LYS A 234 10.38 -0.56 7.22
N LEU A 235 10.13 -1.66 6.52
CA LEU A 235 9.51 -1.62 5.19
C LEU A 235 8.16 -0.88 5.24
N PRO A 236 7.97 0.14 4.39
CA PRO A 236 6.66 0.77 4.21
C PRO A 236 5.60 -0.26 3.82
N ARG A 237 4.38 -0.04 4.30
CA ARG A 237 3.22 -0.84 3.91
C ARG A 237 2.74 -0.42 2.53
N PHE A 238 2.24 -1.37 1.76
CA PHE A 238 1.56 -1.09 0.49
C PHE A 238 0.05 -1.11 0.70
N VAL A 239 -0.64 -0.10 0.18
CA VAL A 239 -2.10 -0.04 0.14
C VAL A 239 -2.52 -0.06 -1.31
N TYR A 240 -3.14 -1.16 -1.72
CA TYR A 240 -3.67 -1.32 -3.07
C TYR A 240 -5.14 -0.93 -3.12
N VAL A 241 -5.50 -0.12 -4.12
CA VAL A 241 -6.89 0.24 -4.38
C VAL A 241 -7.20 0.11 -5.86
N ASP A 242 -8.06 -0.86 -6.20
CA ASP A 242 -8.64 -1.03 -7.53
C ASP A 242 -10.05 -0.42 -7.63
N GLU A 243 -10.86 -0.67 -6.63
CA GLU A 243 -12.18 -0.08 -6.50
C GLU A 243 -12.34 0.53 -5.10
N TYR A 244 -12.81 1.77 -5.05
CA TYR A 244 -13.10 2.41 -3.77
C TYR A 244 -14.43 1.90 -3.24
N PRO A 245 -14.49 1.49 -1.96
CA PRO A 245 -15.71 0.97 -1.38
C PRO A 245 -16.80 2.04 -1.43
N ALA A 246 -18.02 1.61 -1.76
CA ALA A 246 -19.18 2.49 -1.76
C ALA A 246 -19.36 3.11 -0.36
N LEU A 247 -19.75 4.38 -0.34
CA LEU A 247 -20.18 5.07 0.86
C LEU A 247 -21.66 5.43 0.68
N PRO A 248 -22.59 4.57 1.13
CA PRO A 248 -24.00 4.84 1.01
C PRO A 248 -24.36 6.13 1.74
N GLY A 249 -25.22 6.93 1.12
CA GLY A 249 -25.65 8.22 1.64
C GLY A 249 -26.57 8.13 2.84
N ARG A 250 -27.13 6.97 3.16
CA ARG A 250 -27.89 6.70 4.40
C ARG A 250 -27.25 5.56 5.19
N GLN A 251 -27.02 5.78 6.49
CA GLN A 251 -26.32 4.84 7.36
C GLN A 251 -27.08 4.62 8.67
N ASN A 252 -27.16 3.37 9.14
CA ASN A 252 -27.75 3.05 10.45
C ASN A 252 -26.65 3.00 11.52
N ILE A 253 -26.67 3.96 12.45
CA ILE A 253 -25.67 4.09 13.51
C ILE A 253 -25.73 2.91 14.49
N ALA A 254 -26.94 2.47 14.86
CA ALA A 254 -27.11 1.38 15.83
C ALA A 254 -26.62 0.04 15.25
N GLU A 255 -26.90 -0.23 13.99
CA GLU A 255 -26.42 -1.43 13.30
C GLU A 255 -24.88 -1.41 13.17
N TYR A 256 -24.31 -0.25 12.81
CA TYR A 256 -22.86 -0.06 12.73
C TYR A 256 -22.18 -0.37 14.07
N LEU A 257 -22.67 0.21 15.18
CA LEU A 257 -22.12 -0.02 16.52
C LEU A 257 -22.24 -1.49 16.94
N GLY A 258 -23.40 -2.11 16.67
CA GLY A 258 -23.62 -3.52 16.92
C GLY A 258 -22.57 -4.39 16.24
N ARG A 259 -22.40 -4.25 14.92
CA ARG A 259 -21.44 -5.05 14.14
C ARG A 259 -19.98 -4.72 14.44
N GLN A 260 -19.68 -3.47 14.81
CA GLN A 260 -18.35 -3.07 15.25
C GLN A 260 -17.93 -3.87 16.50
N GLY A 261 -18.84 -4.06 17.46
CA GLY A 261 -18.58 -4.85 18.66
C GLY A 261 -18.24 -6.32 18.39
N TRP A 262 -18.76 -6.89 17.29
CA TRP A 262 -18.50 -8.27 16.86
C TRP A 262 -17.36 -8.40 15.84
N GLY A 263 -16.75 -7.29 15.41
CA GLY A 263 -15.69 -7.30 14.38
C GLY A 263 -16.16 -7.71 12.98
N GLN A 264 -17.44 -7.55 12.66
CA GLN A 264 -18.07 -8.01 11.40
C GLN A 264 -18.62 -6.84 10.56
N LEU A 265 -17.84 -5.76 10.43
CA LEU A 265 -18.24 -4.60 9.62
C LEU A 265 -18.21 -4.94 8.12
N THR A 266 -19.30 -4.60 7.42
CA THR A 266 -19.33 -4.66 5.95
C THR A 266 -18.40 -3.60 5.34
N PRO A 267 -17.96 -3.74 4.07
CA PRO A 267 -17.14 -2.72 3.41
C PRO A 267 -17.76 -1.32 3.44
N GLU A 268 -19.08 -1.20 3.25
CA GLU A 268 -19.81 0.07 3.33
C GLU A 268 -19.77 0.67 4.74
N GLN A 269 -19.89 -0.17 5.77
CA GLN A 269 -19.79 0.25 7.16
C GLN A 269 -18.36 0.66 7.54
N GLN A 270 -17.34 0.02 6.96
CA GLN A 270 -15.96 0.47 7.09
C GLN A 270 -15.77 1.86 6.47
N SER A 271 -16.36 2.12 5.29
CA SER A 271 -16.38 3.45 4.69
C SER A 271 -17.10 4.48 5.57
N PHE A 272 -18.22 4.12 6.20
CA PHE A 272 -18.91 4.99 7.14
C PHE A 272 -18.05 5.31 8.37
N GLY A 273 -17.32 4.33 8.92
CA GLY A 273 -16.35 4.56 9.99
C GLY A 273 -15.25 5.55 9.58
N LYS A 274 -14.75 5.45 8.35
CA LYS A 274 -13.78 6.42 7.77
C LYS A 274 -14.38 7.82 7.62
N LEU A 275 -15.63 7.93 7.17
CA LEU A 275 -16.37 9.19 7.12
C LEU A 275 -16.45 9.82 8.51
N CYS A 276 -16.82 9.04 9.52
CA CYS A 276 -16.93 9.52 10.89
C CYS A 276 -15.57 10.02 11.42
N LYS A 277 -14.49 9.28 11.16
CA LYS A 277 -13.12 9.69 11.51
C LYS A 277 -12.76 11.03 10.87
N VAL A 278 -12.95 11.18 9.56
CA VAL A 278 -12.63 12.43 8.83
C VAL A 278 -13.50 13.60 9.29
N ALA A 279 -14.78 13.34 9.57
CA ALA A 279 -15.72 14.35 10.00
C ALA A 279 -15.58 14.72 11.50
N GLY A 280 -14.76 13.98 12.27
CA GLY A 280 -14.67 14.14 13.72
C GLY A 280 -15.96 13.74 14.45
N LEU A 281 -16.71 12.80 13.90
CA LEU A 281 -17.94 12.25 14.46
C LEU A 281 -17.65 10.98 15.25
N ASP A 282 -18.24 10.91 16.44
CA ASP A 282 -18.27 9.71 17.26
C ASP A 282 -19.66 9.06 17.20
N PRO A 283 -19.82 7.92 16.50
CA PRO A 283 -21.09 7.22 16.39
C PRO A 283 -21.68 6.80 17.74
N GLN A 284 -20.84 6.42 18.72
CA GLN A 284 -21.30 6.01 20.04
C GLN A 284 -21.91 7.21 20.77
N LYS A 285 -21.23 8.36 20.75
CA LYS A 285 -21.76 9.59 21.33
C LYS A 285 -23.08 10.03 20.68
N LEU A 286 -23.23 9.87 19.36
CA LEU A 286 -24.49 10.15 18.68
C LEU A 286 -25.63 9.22 19.11
N HIS A 287 -25.31 7.96 19.41
CA HIS A 287 -26.25 6.97 19.92
C HIS A 287 -26.67 7.29 21.37
N ASP A 288 -25.71 7.56 22.26
CA ASP A 288 -25.99 7.90 23.66
C ASP A 288 -26.86 9.17 23.79
N LEU A 289 -26.64 10.17 22.93
CA LEU A 289 -27.45 11.40 22.91
C LEU A 289 -28.88 11.15 22.43
N LEU A 290 -29.07 10.17 21.53
CA LEU A 290 -30.41 9.74 21.11
C LEU A 290 -31.17 9.11 22.27
N GLU A 291 -30.52 8.23 23.05
CA GLU A 291 -31.13 7.59 24.23
C GLU A 291 -31.48 8.60 25.33
N LYS A 292 -30.64 9.62 25.53
CA LYS A 292 -30.88 10.72 26.47
C LYS A 292 -31.87 11.77 25.96
N ASN A 293 -32.37 11.61 24.73
CA ASN A 293 -33.26 12.54 24.04
C ASN A 293 -32.70 13.98 23.90
N ASP A 294 -31.37 14.14 23.87
CA ASP A 294 -30.70 15.43 23.64
C ASP A 294 -30.47 15.66 22.14
N GLN A 295 -31.55 15.97 21.43
CA GLN A 295 -31.52 16.21 19.99
C GLN A 295 -30.74 17.49 19.63
N ALA A 296 -30.70 18.47 20.53
CA ALA A 296 -30.06 19.76 20.27
C ALA A 296 -28.54 19.60 20.14
N THR A 297 -27.90 18.97 21.14
CA THR A 297 -26.45 18.71 21.10
C THR A 297 -26.10 17.76 19.97
N ARG A 298 -26.93 16.75 19.72
CA ARG A 298 -26.74 15.78 18.64
C ARG A 298 -26.70 16.46 17.27
N ASN A 299 -27.64 17.36 17.00
CA ASN A 299 -27.68 18.15 15.76
C ASN A 299 -26.51 19.14 15.64
N GLN A 300 -26.05 19.74 16.74
CA GLN A 300 -24.86 20.59 16.72
C GLN A 300 -23.59 19.84 16.32
N LEU A 301 -23.42 18.60 16.80
CA LEU A 301 -22.26 17.76 16.45
C LEU A 301 -22.22 17.44 14.95
N VAL A 302 -23.34 17.01 14.37
CA VAL A 302 -23.41 16.69 12.94
C VAL A 302 -23.29 17.93 12.06
N ASN A 303 -23.79 19.09 12.49
CA ASN A 303 -23.61 20.36 11.78
C ASN A 303 -22.13 20.80 11.76
N ARG A 304 -21.43 20.67 12.89
CA ARG A 304 -19.98 20.93 12.97
C ARG A 304 -19.22 19.97 12.06
N ALA A 305 -19.55 18.69 12.10
CA ALA A 305 -18.94 17.67 11.28
C ALA A 305 -19.14 17.92 9.76
N GLY A 306 -20.35 18.29 9.35
CA GLY A 306 -20.65 18.65 7.96
C GLY A 306 -19.83 19.86 7.50
N SER A 307 -19.58 20.83 8.39
CA SER A 307 -18.73 21.99 8.10
C SER A 307 -17.27 21.61 7.86
N VAL A 308 -16.74 20.67 8.65
CA VAL A 308 -15.36 20.14 8.47
C VAL A 308 -15.24 19.43 7.13
N VAL A 309 -16.16 18.51 6.81
CA VAL A 309 -16.16 17.78 5.54
C VAL A 309 -16.35 18.72 4.35
N THR A 310 -17.23 19.73 4.48
CA THR A 310 -17.43 20.74 3.44
C THR A 310 -16.14 21.52 3.16
N ALA A 311 -15.40 21.92 4.18
CA ALA A 311 -14.14 22.66 4.01
C ALA A 311 -13.11 21.83 3.24
N GLU A 312 -12.96 20.54 3.60
CA GLU A 312 -12.04 19.63 2.90
C GLU A 312 -12.50 19.37 1.46
N ILE A 313 -13.77 19.05 1.23
CA ILE A 313 -14.29 18.79 -0.12
C ILE A 313 -14.14 20.03 -1.02
N ARG A 314 -14.39 21.25 -0.52
CA ARG A 314 -14.19 22.48 -1.31
C ARG A 314 -12.73 22.77 -1.64
N ARG A 315 -11.80 22.33 -0.78
CA ARG A 315 -10.36 22.43 -1.04
C ARG A 315 -9.96 21.53 -2.22
N LEU A 316 -10.65 20.41 -2.37
CA LEU A 316 -10.33 19.30 -3.28
C LEU A 316 -11.13 19.31 -4.59
N TRP A 317 -12.37 19.80 -4.56
CA TRP A 317 -13.27 19.87 -5.70
C TRP A 317 -13.52 21.33 -6.06
N LYS A 318 -12.77 21.83 -7.05
CA LYS A 318 -12.83 23.25 -7.46
C LYS A 318 -13.88 23.55 -8.51
N ASP A 319 -14.39 22.52 -9.19
CA ASP A 319 -15.39 22.66 -10.26
C ASP A 319 -16.68 23.31 -9.74
N ARG A 320 -17.13 22.95 -8.51
CA ARG A 320 -18.35 23.52 -7.90
C ARG A 320 -18.22 23.69 -6.39
N PRO A 321 -18.78 24.76 -5.79
CA PRO A 321 -18.64 25.06 -4.37
C PRO A 321 -19.58 24.22 -3.50
N LEU A 322 -19.43 22.90 -3.54
CA LEU A 322 -20.30 21.94 -2.88
C LEU A 322 -20.41 22.17 -1.37
N LYS A 323 -21.57 21.84 -0.80
CA LYS A 323 -21.82 21.85 0.65
C LYS A 323 -22.31 20.47 1.06
N VAL A 324 -21.76 19.96 2.15
CA VAL A 324 -22.10 18.65 2.73
C VAL A 324 -22.77 18.88 4.08
N ARG A 325 -23.97 18.33 4.26
CA ARG A 325 -24.72 18.37 5.51
C ARG A 325 -25.04 16.95 5.95
N PHE A 326 -24.80 16.68 7.23
CA PHE A 326 -25.28 15.45 7.85
C PHE A 326 -26.62 15.72 8.52
N ASN A 327 -27.61 14.89 8.20
CA ASN A 327 -28.93 14.95 8.78
C ASN A 327 -29.17 13.69 9.61
N LEU A 328 -29.81 13.83 10.76
CA LEU A 328 -30.12 12.70 11.64
C LEU A 328 -31.63 12.45 11.64
N ASP A 329 -32.01 11.21 11.42
CA ASP A 329 -33.40 10.73 11.48
C ASP A 329 -33.45 9.47 12.36
N GLY A 330 -33.78 9.65 13.65
CA GLY A 330 -33.73 8.56 14.62
C GLY A 330 -32.32 7.94 14.67
N GLN A 331 -32.21 6.66 14.33
CA GLN A 331 -30.94 5.91 14.28
C GLN A 331 -30.15 6.11 12.98
N TYR A 332 -30.72 6.80 11.99
CA TYR A 332 -30.12 6.99 10.69
C TYR A 332 -29.36 8.32 10.61
N LEU A 333 -28.25 8.28 9.86
CA LEU A 333 -27.51 9.45 9.40
C LEU A 333 -27.57 9.51 7.88
N ASP A 334 -28.11 10.61 7.37
CA ASP A 334 -28.12 10.92 5.94
C ASP A 334 -27.00 11.91 5.61
N THR A 335 -26.26 11.62 4.55
CA THR A 335 -25.26 12.51 3.95
C THR A 335 -25.92 13.23 2.78
N LEU A 336 -26.22 14.51 2.98
CA LEU A 336 -26.84 15.37 1.98
C LEU A 336 -25.80 16.29 1.36
N VAL A 337 -25.92 16.49 0.05
CA VAL A 337 -25.00 17.32 -0.73
C VAL A 337 -25.80 18.35 -1.53
N SER A 338 -25.39 19.61 -1.47
CA SER A 338 -25.98 20.70 -2.25
C SER A 338 -24.94 21.50 -3.03
N ASP A 339 -25.41 22.14 -4.10
CA ASP A 339 -24.67 23.10 -4.89
C ASP A 339 -25.22 24.51 -4.60
N PRO A 340 -24.60 25.28 -3.69
CA PRO A 340 -25.10 26.59 -3.27
C PRO A 340 -25.05 27.64 -4.39
N ASN A 341 -24.31 27.40 -5.47
CA ASN A 341 -24.29 28.28 -6.65
C ASN A 341 -25.13 27.73 -7.81
N GLY A 342 -25.83 26.62 -7.60
CA GLY A 342 -26.79 26.10 -8.57
C GLY A 342 -28.00 27.03 -8.71
N ALA A 343 -28.75 26.89 -9.81
CA ALA A 343 -30.00 27.63 -10.02
C ALA A 343 -31.03 27.40 -8.90
N TYR A 344 -30.88 26.29 -8.16
CA TYR A 344 -31.66 25.93 -6.99
C TYR A 344 -30.73 25.29 -5.94
N GLU A 345 -30.71 25.83 -4.71
CA GLU A 345 -30.00 25.22 -3.58
C GLU A 345 -30.83 24.05 -3.05
N VAL A 346 -30.79 22.93 -3.76
CA VAL A 346 -31.46 21.69 -3.37
C VAL A 346 -30.44 20.75 -2.74
N GLU A 347 -30.74 20.31 -1.53
CA GLU A 347 -30.03 19.22 -0.86
C GLU A 347 -30.56 17.88 -1.39
N VAL A 348 -29.67 17.07 -1.94
CA VAL A 348 -29.98 15.71 -2.41
C VAL A 348 -29.12 14.71 -1.66
N ASN A 349 -29.59 13.47 -1.56
CA ASN A 349 -28.80 12.42 -0.92
C ASN A 349 -27.53 12.14 -1.75
N LEU A 350 -26.43 11.74 -1.08
CA LEU A 350 -25.20 11.32 -1.76
C LEU A 350 -25.47 10.26 -2.84
N ASP A 351 -26.38 9.33 -2.57
CA ASP A 351 -26.78 8.25 -3.49
C ASP A 351 -27.49 8.76 -4.75
N GLU A 352 -28.02 9.99 -4.73
CA GLU A 352 -28.68 10.65 -5.87
C GLU A 352 -27.71 11.50 -6.70
N ARG A 353 -26.46 11.67 -6.25
CA ARG A 353 -25.41 12.37 -7.00
C ARG A 353 -24.90 11.53 -8.16
N SER A 354 -24.20 12.18 -9.10
CA SER A 354 -23.52 11.46 -10.19
C SER A 354 -22.55 10.42 -9.63
N ARG A 355 -22.43 9.26 -10.29
CA ARG A 355 -21.46 8.21 -9.92
C ARG A 355 -20.02 8.73 -9.77
N GLY A 356 -19.60 9.67 -10.63
CA GLY A 356 -18.28 10.29 -10.53
C GLY A 356 -18.09 11.06 -9.21
N PHE A 357 -19.10 11.80 -8.77
CA PHE A 357 -19.06 12.50 -7.48
C PHE A 357 -19.11 11.53 -6.28
N GLN A 358 -19.97 10.50 -6.32
CA GLN A 358 -20.01 9.48 -5.27
C GLN A 358 -18.65 8.79 -5.12
N TRP A 359 -18.03 8.46 -6.25
CA TRP A 359 -16.68 7.90 -6.30
C TRP A 359 -15.68 8.89 -5.71
N PHE A 360 -15.70 10.16 -6.15
CA PHE A 360 -14.80 11.20 -5.62
C PHE A 360 -14.93 11.34 -4.11
N PHE A 361 -16.15 11.48 -3.61
CA PHE A 361 -16.41 11.68 -2.19
C PHE A 361 -15.93 10.47 -1.38
N SER A 362 -16.28 9.26 -1.81
CA SER A 362 -15.83 8.01 -1.17
C SER A 362 -14.31 7.87 -1.20
N PHE A 363 -13.68 8.16 -2.35
CA PHE A 363 -12.23 8.16 -2.53
C PHE A 363 -11.57 9.06 -1.49
N TYR A 364 -11.98 10.32 -1.43
CA TYR A 364 -11.30 11.31 -0.59
C TYR A 364 -11.48 11.01 0.89
N ILE A 365 -12.68 10.61 1.31
CA ILE A 365 -12.91 10.20 2.69
C ILE A 365 -12.04 9.00 3.05
N ALA A 366 -12.01 7.96 2.21
CA ALA A 366 -11.23 6.77 2.48
C ALA A 366 -9.72 7.06 2.52
N PHE A 367 -9.25 7.85 1.54
CA PHE A 367 -7.87 8.22 1.39
C PHE A 367 -7.39 9.09 2.55
N PHE A 368 -8.13 10.14 2.92
CA PHE A 368 -7.78 11.01 4.06
C PHE A 368 -7.79 10.27 5.39
N ALA A 369 -8.79 9.40 5.61
CA ALA A 369 -8.88 8.61 6.84
C ALA A 369 -7.68 7.67 7.03
N ASP A 370 -7.17 7.13 5.92
CA ASP A 370 -6.05 6.21 5.90
C ASP A 370 -4.69 6.93 5.94
N THR A 371 -4.52 8.12 5.35
CA THR A 371 -3.21 8.82 5.25
C THR A 371 -2.95 9.90 6.31
N LYS A 372 -3.95 10.58 6.88
CA LYS A 372 -3.73 11.60 7.94
C LYS A 372 -3.92 10.99 9.33
N GLY A 373 -2.84 10.61 10.02
CA GLY A 373 -2.94 9.93 11.33
C GLY A 373 -3.66 8.59 11.24
N GLY A 374 -3.53 7.91 10.09
CA GLY A 374 -4.18 6.65 9.78
C GLY A 374 -3.17 5.53 9.56
N ARG A 375 -3.69 4.33 9.26
CA ARG A 375 -2.89 3.13 9.03
C ARG A 375 -1.91 3.21 7.85
N ALA A 376 -2.07 4.22 7.00
CA ALA A 376 -1.35 4.39 5.74
C ALA A 376 -0.58 5.72 5.66
N GLU A 377 -0.32 6.40 6.79
CA GLU A 377 0.42 7.67 6.82
C GLU A 377 1.79 7.57 6.13
N ASP A 378 2.54 6.50 6.41
CA ASP A 378 3.85 6.22 5.78
C ASP A 378 3.77 5.14 4.70
N ALA A 379 2.58 4.85 4.16
CA ALA A 379 2.40 3.80 3.17
C ALA A 379 2.76 4.25 1.75
N VAL A 380 3.10 3.28 0.90
CA VAL A 380 3.14 3.43 -0.55
C VAL A 380 1.76 3.06 -1.11
N LEU A 381 1.15 3.99 -1.83
CA LEU A 381 -0.21 3.86 -2.35
C LEU A 381 -0.16 3.37 -3.80
N LEU A 382 -0.88 2.29 -4.07
CA LEU A 382 -0.94 1.64 -5.37
C LEU A 382 -2.37 1.79 -5.92
N LEU A 383 -2.57 2.66 -6.90
CA LEU A 383 -3.91 3.03 -7.37
C LEU A 383 -4.13 2.51 -8.80
N ASP A 384 -5.10 1.63 -9.00
CA ASP A 384 -5.41 1.11 -10.33
C ASP A 384 -6.46 2.00 -11.03
N GLU A 385 -6.11 2.58 -12.17
CA GLU A 385 -6.96 3.48 -12.98
C GLU A 385 -7.76 4.51 -12.15
N PRO A 386 -7.10 5.29 -11.25
CA PRO A 386 -7.82 6.21 -10.38
C PRO A 386 -8.54 7.28 -11.20
N GLY A 387 -9.78 7.57 -10.83
CA GLY A 387 -10.59 8.60 -11.47
C GLY A 387 -11.28 8.17 -12.76
N LEU A 388 -11.39 6.88 -13.06
CA LEU A 388 -12.06 6.36 -14.27
C LEU A 388 -13.49 6.93 -14.47
N HIS A 389 -14.21 7.21 -13.38
CA HIS A 389 -15.57 7.76 -13.40
C HIS A 389 -15.65 9.29 -13.34
N LEU A 390 -14.50 9.96 -13.22
CA LEU A 390 -14.42 11.41 -13.13
C LEU A 390 -14.44 12.06 -14.51
N HIS A 391 -14.98 13.27 -14.57
CA HIS A 391 -14.83 14.11 -15.75
C HIS A 391 -13.35 14.54 -15.92
N PRO A 392 -12.92 14.84 -17.17
CA PRO A 392 -11.55 15.23 -17.47
C PRO A 392 -10.93 16.29 -16.55
N HIS A 393 -11.68 17.34 -16.22
CA HIS A 393 -11.18 18.41 -15.34
C HIS A 393 -10.92 17.89 -13.92
N SER A 394 -11.84 17.10 -13.38
CA SER A 394 -11.71 16.48 -12.06
C SER A 394 -10.57 15.45 -11.99
N GLN A 395 -10.22 14.80 -13.10
CA GLN A 395 -9.03 13.95 -13.18
C GLN A 395 -7.74 14.77 -13.07
N ALA A 396 -7.66 15.90 -13.77
CA ALA A 396 -6.51 16.80 -13.67
C ALA A 396 -6.38 17.40 -12.25
N ASP A 397 -7.51 17.77 -11.62
CA ASP A 397 -7.53 18.20 -10.22
C ASP A 397 -7.03 17.08 -9.29
N LEU A 398 -7.51 15.84 -9.45
CA LEU A 398 -7.06 14.69 -8.67
C LEU A 398 -5.54 14.48 -8.77
N LEU A 399 -4.97 14.55 -9.97
CA LEU A 399 -3.52 14.46 -10.17
C LEU A 399 -2.78 15.59 -9.44
N ALA A 400 -3.27 16.82 -9.52
CA ALA A 400 -2.68 17.95 -8.80
C ALA A 400 -2.73 17.76 -7.27
N HIS A 401 -3.77 17.09 -6.75
CA HIS A 401 -3.87 16.74 -5.34
C HIS A 401 -2.89 15.64 -4.94
N PHE A 402 -2.68 14.62 -5.79
CA PHE A 402 -1.65 13.59 -5.58
C PHE A 402 -0.27 14.22 -5.35
N GLU A 403 0.08 15.25 -6.11
CA GLU A 403 1.38 15.91 -6.01
C GLU A 403 1.53 16.89 -4.84
N LYS A 404 0.45 17.56 -4.43
CA LYS A 404 0.52 18.69 -3.49
C LYS A 404 0.12 18.35 -2.06
N ASP A 405 -0.86 17.46 -1.91
CA ASP A 405 -1.55 17.28 -0.63
C ASP A 405 -1.04 16.08 0.16
N PHE A 406 -0.23 15.21 -0.45
CA PHE A 406 0.16 13.93 0.14
C PHE A 406 1.68 13.74 0.13
N GLY A 407 2.21 13.36 1.31
CA GLY A 407 3.62 13.02 1.48
C GLY A 407 3.96 11.59 1.03
N ASN A 408 2.94 10.75 0.84
CA ASN A 408 3.07 9.36 0.43
C ASN A 408 3.68 9.22 -0.96
N GLN A 409 4.33 8.08 -1.22
CA GLN A 409 4.63 7.67 -2.58
C GLN A 409 3.38 7.06 -3.21
N ILE A 410 3.02 7.52 -4.41
CA ILE A 410 1.85 7.05 -5.15
C ILE A 410 2.31 6.47 -6.48
N ILE A 411 2.02 5.19 -6.70
CA ILE A 411 2.22 4.52 -7.98
C ILE A 411 0.83 4.20 -8.52
N TYR A 412 0.52 4.67 -9.72
CA TYR A 412 -0.80 4.45 -10.29
C TYR A 412 -0.73 4.09 -11.77
N THR A 413 -1.77 3.40 -12.23
CA THR A 413 -1.92 3.04 -13.64
C THR A 413 -2.91 4.00 -14.28
N THR A 414 -2.72 4.37 -15.54
CA THR A 414 -3.75 5.12 -16.25
C THR A 414 -3.71 4.95 -17.76
N HIS A 415 -4.88 5.04 -18.39
CA HIS A 415 -5.02 5.28 -19.82
C HIS A 415 -5.57 6.70 -20.15
N SER A 416 -5.84 7.53 -19.14
CA SER A 416 -6.40 8.87 -19.33
C SER A 416 -5.30 9.92 -19.60
N PRO A 417 -5.40 10.71 -20.68
CA PRO A 417 -4.52 11.86 -20.91
C PRO A 417 -4.51 12.89 -19.77
N PHE A 418 -5.62 13.02 -19.03
CA PHE A 418 -5.76 14.01 -17.96
C PHE A 418 -5.11 13.58 -16.64
N MET A 419 -4.78 12.29 -16.54
CA MET A 419 -4.04 11.69 -15.42
C MET A 419 -2.56 11.51 -15.75
N VAL A 420 -2.05 12.07 -16.86
CA VAL A 420 -0.62 12.03 -17.19
C VAL A 420 0.07 13.31 -16.70
N PRO A 421 1.15 13.20 -15.89
CA PRO A 421 1.91 14.34 -15.40
C PRO A 421 2.81 14.91 -16.51
N ALA A 422 2.22 15.64 -17.47
CA ALA A 422 2.90 16.17 -18.64
C ALA A 422 4.08 17.11 -18.32
N HIS A 423 4.13 17.67 -17.11
CA HIS A 423 5.19 18.56 -16.64
C HIS A 423 6.35 17.84 -15.93
N ARG A 424 6.25 16.52 -15.68
CA ARG A 424 7.26 15.67 -15.03
C ARG A 424 7.36 14.32 -15.74
N LEU A 425 7.93 14.31 -16.94
CA LEU A 425 8.04 13.09 -17.75
C LEU A 425 8.92 12.01 -17.10
N ASP A 426 9.80 12.38 -16.19
CA ASP A 426 10.61 11.50 -15.35
C ASP A 426 9.80 10.63 -14.39
N SER A 427 8.53 10.98 -14.13
CA SER A 427 7.58 10.15 -13.37
C SER A 427 6.78 9.18 -14.22
N VAL A 428 6.87 9.26 -15.55
CA VAL A 428 6.06 8.46 -16.47
C VAL A 428 6.79 7.17 -16.85
N ARG A 429 6.10 6.04 -16.72
CA ARG A 429 6.53 4.70 -17.13
C ARG A 429 5.58 4.19 -18.20
N THR A 430 6.08 3.34 -19.08
CA THR A 430 5.29 2.79 -20.19
C THR A 430 5.33 1.27 -20.14
N ALA A 431 4.16 0.66 -19.99
CA ALA A 431 3.95 -0.78 -19.91
C ALA A 431 3.47 -1.32 -21.25
N SER A 432 4.24 -2.26 -21.80
CA SER A 432 3.98 -2.91 -23.08
C SER A 432 3.86 -4.42 -22.90
N LEU A 433 3.02 -5.08 -23.70
CA LEU A 433 2.88 -6.53 -23.72
C LEU A 433 3.49 -7.09 -24.99
N GLY A 434 4.56 -7.88 -24.86
CA GLY A 434 5.16 -8.63 -25.96
C GLY A 434 4.61 -10.06 -26.02
N GLU A 435 4.56 -10.64 -27.23
CA GLU A 435 4.01 -11.99 -27.46
C GLU A 435 4.76 -13.09 -26.69
N THR A 436 6.08 -12.96 -26.57
CA THR A 436 6.95 -13.94 -25.90
C THR A 436 7.53 -13.43 -24.58
N SER A 437 7.84 -12.13 -24.49
CA SER A 437 8.42 -11.52 -23.30
C SER A 437 7.40 -11.29 -22.18
N GLY A 438 6.10 -11.30 -22.49
CA GLY A 438 5.06 -10.89 -21.56
C GLY A 438 5.08 -9.37 -21.30
N THR A 439 4.56 -8.95 -20.15
CA THR A 439 4.52 -7.53 -19.75
C THR A 439 5.92 -7.03 -19.41
N THR A 440 6.34 -5.94 -20.05
CA THR A 440 7.60 -5.22 -19.83
C THR A 440 7.32 -3.74 -19.57
N VAL A 441 8.20 -3.06 -18.83
CA VAL A 441 8.05 -1.64 -18.51
C VAL A 441 9.32 -0.87 -18.86
N SER A 442 9.16 0.26 -19.54
CA SER A 442 10.26 1.20 -19.80
C SER A 442 10.21 2.37 -18.81
N ASN A 443 11.39 2.75 -18.31
CA ASN A 443 11.59 3.97 -17.51
C ASN A 443 11.53 5.25 -18.35
N ALA A 444 11.63 5.11 -19.67
CA ALA A 444 11.41 6.19 -20.61
C ALA A 444 9.96 6.18 -21.13
N ALA A 445 9.52 7.35 -21.57
CA ALA A 445 8.26 7.55 -22.25
C ALA A 445 8.30 7.02 -23.71
N GLU A 446 8.52 5.71 -23.86
CA GLU A 446 8.72 5.03 -25.13
C GLU A 446 7.67 3.94 -25.36
N GLY A 447 7.43 3.54 -26.61
CA GLY A 447 6.46 2.48 -26.92
C GLY A 447 5.75 2.66 -28.26
N ASP A 448 4.82 1.75 -28.55
CA ASP A 448 3.98 1.84 -29.74
C ASP A 448 3.04 3.06 -29.68
N GLU A 449 2.51 3.47 -30.84
CA GLU A 449 1.64 4.64 -30.94
C GLU A 449 0.44 4.57 -29.97
N ARG A 450 -0.06 3.36 -29.72
CA ARG A 450 -1.19 3.10 -28.81
C ARG A 450 -0.79 3.29 -27.35
N THR A 451 0.38 2.81 -26.92
CA THR A 451 0.92 2.99 -25.56
C THR A 451 1.22 4.46 -25.28
N LEU A 452 1.74 5.18 -26.28
CA LEU A 452 2.08 6.60 -26.14
C LEU A 452 0.90 7.54 -26.37
N PHE A 453 -0.25 7.05 -26.83
CA PHE A 453 -1.41 7.90 -27.13
C PHE A 453 -1.83 8.79 -25.94
N PRO A 454 -2.00 8.27 -24.70
CA PRO A 454 -2.37 9.09 -23.56
C PRO A 454 -1.36 10.21 -23.30
N LEU A 455 -0.07 9.90 -23.42
CA LEU A 455 1.00 10.87 -23.25
C LEU A 455 1.02 11.94 -24.34
N LYS A 456 0.89 11.54 -25.61
CA LYS A 456 0.82 12.47 -26.75
C LYS A 456 -0.36 13.43 -26.59
N ALA A 457 -1.52 12.90 -26.21
CA ALA A 457 -2.71 13.69 -25.94
C ALA A 457 -2.50 14.67 -24.77
N ALA A 458 -1.91 14.21 -23.66
CA ALA A 458 -1.60 15.05 -22.51
C ALA A 458 -0.65 16.20 -22.86
N LEU A 459 0.41 15.91 -23.62
CA LEU A 459 1.36 16.92 -24.10
C LEU A 459 0.70 17.93 -25.04
N ALA A 460 -0.18 17.48 -25.94
CA ALA A 460 -0.93 18.37 -26.83
C ALA A 460 -1.88 19.28 -26.04
N LEU A 461 -2.63 18.73 -25.08
CA LEU A 461 -3.54 19.48 -24.21
C LEU A 461 -2.79 20.50 -23.34
N SER A 462 -1.64 20.11 -22.80
CA SER A 462 -0.78 21.00 -22.00
C SER A 462 -0.29 22.19 -22.82
N ARG A 463 0.07 21.98 -24.10
CA ARG A 463 0.47 23.07 -25.01
C ARG A 463 -0.69 24.00 -25.35
N LEU A 464 -1.87 23.45 -25.66
CA LEU A 464 -3.07 24.24 -25.94
C LEU A 464 -3.52 25.11 -24.76
N GLY A 465 -3.34 24.63 -23.52
CA GLY A 465 -3.62 25.42 -22.32
C GLY A 465 -2.58 26.51 -22.01
N SER A 466 -1.41 26.49 -22.68
CA SER A 466 -0.32 27.46 -22.49
C SER A 466 -0.29 28.58 -23.52
N GLU A 467 -1.08 28.49 -24.59
CA GLU A 467 -1.23 29.58 -25.56
C GLU A 467 -2.24 30.62 -25.04
N PRO A 468 -1.88 31.91 -24.93
CA PRO A 468 -2.88 32.93 -24.69
C PRO A 468 -3.84 32.94 -25.89
N VAL A 469 -5.11 32.69 -25.63
CA VAL A 469 -6.18 32.86 -26.62
C VAL A 469 -6.19 34.32 -27.03
N ALA A 470 -5.50 34.65 -28.13
CA ALA A 470 -5.63 35.93 -28.78
C ALA A 470 -7.02 35.96 -29.42
N VAL A 471 -8.00 36.44 -28.65
CA VAL A 471 -9.31 36.81 -29.18
C VAL A 471 -9.08 37.97 -30.14
N LYS A 472 -8.91 37.65 -31.44
CA LYS A 472 -9.06 38.64 -32.50
C LYS A 472 -10.53 39.01 -32.54
N ALA A 473 -10.88 40.09 -31.85
CA ALA A 473 -12.14 40.77 -32.06
C ALA A 473 -12.18 41.27 -33.52
N GLU A 474 -13.03 40.66 -34.34
CA GLU A 474 -13.41 41.25 -35.62
C GLU A 474 -14.22 42.52 -35.34
N PRO A 475 -13.91 43.66 -35.99
CA PRO A 475 -14.65 44.89 -35.78
C PRO A 475 -16.00 44.79 -36.48
N THR A 476 -17.08 44.87 -35.71
CA THR A 476 -18.44 45.01 -36.20
C THR A 476 -18.59 46.33 -36.99
N LYS A 477 -18.92 46.23 -38.28
CA LYS A 477 -19.37 47.37 -39.09
C LYS A 477 -20.79 47.79 -38.64
N PRO A 478 -21.08 49.09 -38.48
CA PRO A 478 -22.42 49.54 -38.14
C PRO A 478 -23.34 49.47 -39.37
N ALA A 479 -24.50 48.83 -39.23
CA ALA A 479 -25.55 48.84 -40.25
C ALA A 479 -26.32 50.16 -40.18
N ALA A 480 -26.31 50.89 -41.30
CA ALA A 480 -27.06 52.13 -41.47
C ALA A 480 -28.55 51.87 -41.63
N ALA A 481 -29.36 52.67 -40.94
CA ALA A 481 -30.80 52.72 -41.08
C ALA A 481 -31.23 53.23 -42.47
N LYS A 482 -32.19 52.54 -43.10
CA LYS A 482 -33.06 53.14 -44.11
C LYS A 482 -34.52 52.72 -43.89
N THR A 483 -35.31 53.74 -43.65
CA THR A 483 -36.77 53.84 -43.65
C THR A 483 -37.36 53.44 -45.00
N VAL A 484 -38.48 52.70 -44.99
CA VAL A 484 -39.43 52.65 -46.11
C VAL A 484 -40.85 52.75 -45.54
N THR A 485 -41.60 53.66 -46.15
CA THR A 485 -42.94 54.17 -45.87
C THR A 485 -44.07 53.20 -46.22
N ALA A 486 -45.22 53.38 -45.58
CA ALA A 486 -46.47 52.65 -45.80
C ALA A 486 -47.42 53.36 -46.77
N GLU A 487 -48.09 52.59 -47.62
CA GLU A 487 -49.42 52.77 -48.26
C GLU A 487 -49.56 51.55 -49.20
N GLY A 488 -50.62 50.74 -49.30
CA GLY A 488 -52.03 50.82 -48.93
C GLY A 488 -52.80 50.15 -50.09
N VAL A 489 -53.66 49.17 -49.80
CA VAL A 489 -54.91 48.75 -50.51
C VAL A 489 -55.17 47.23 -50.33
N LYS A 490 -56.23 46.94 -49.57
CA LYS A 490 -57.06 45.70 -49.49
C LYS A 490 -58.30 45.90 -50.41
N PRO A 491 -59.22 44.94 -50.70
CA PRO A 491 -59.65 43.76 -49.90
C PRO A 491 -59.93 42.47 -50.75
N VAL A 492 -60.33 41.30 -50.21
CA VAL A 492 -61.73 40.88 -49.88
C VAL A 492 -61.76 39.50 -49.17
N ARG A 493 -62.55 39.48 -48.07
CA ARG A 493 -63.40 38.47 -47.34
C ARG A 493 -63.10 36.96 -47.41
N ALA A 494 -62.95 36.26 -46.27
CA ALA A 494 -63.95 35.75 -45.28
C ALA A 494 -64.53 34.38 -45.68
N ALA A 495 -64.83 33.39 -44.84
CA ALA A 495 -65.21 33.36 -43.42
C ALA A 495 -64.89 31.99 -42.77
N LYS A 496 -65.34 31.82 -41.52
CA LYS A 496 -64.93 30.86 -40.47
C LYS A 496 -66.04 29.79 -40.20
N PRO A 497 -65.99 28.94 -39.13
CA PRO A 497 -66.38 27.50 -39.10
C PRO A 497 -67.70 27.18 -38.35
N ALA A 498 -68.11 25.89 -38.29
CA ALA A 498 -69.02 25.22 -37.31
C ALA A 498 -69.23 23.74 -37.72
N GLU A 499 -69.03 22.67 -36.92
CA GLU A 499 -69.75 22.10 -35.75
C GLU A 499 -70.79 20.97 -36.04
N VAL A 500 -70.57 19.81 -35.38
CA VAL A 500 -71.47 18.79 -34.76
C VAL A 500 -72.33 17.75 -35.56
N MET A 501 -72.08 16.49 -35.16
CA MET A 501 -72.70 15.13 -35.17
C MET A 501 -74.18 14.85 -35.59
N PRO A 502 -74.59 13.56 -35.77
CA PRO A 502 -75.08 12.71 -34.65
C PRO A 502 -74.63 11.22 -34.65
N ALA A 503 -75.02 10.48 -33.59
CA ALA A 503 -74.56 9.16 -33.16
C ALA A 503 -75.49 7.96 -33.52
N ALA A 504 -74.98 6.72 -33.42
CA ALA A 504 -75.72 5.49 -33.07
C ALA A 504 -74.76 4.32 -32.66
N VAL A 505 -75.29 3.34 -31.92
CA VAL A 505 -74.68 2.45 -30.90
C VAL A 505 -74.46 1.00 -31.36
N ALA A 506 -73.42 0.30 -30.86
CA ALA A 506 -73.44 -1.14 -30.51
C ALA A 506 -72.19 -1.56 -29.69
N ALA A 507 -72.39 -2.47 -28.72
CA ALA A 507 -71.48 -2.87 -27.62
C ALA A 507 -70.59 -4.11 -27.98
N PRO A 508 -69.65 -4.55 -27.10
CA PRO A 508 -68.43 -5.28 -27.45
C PRO A 508 -68.52 -6.81 -27.32
N ALA A 509 -67.56 -7.54 -27.92
CA ALA A 509 -67.34 -8.96 -27.73
C ALA A 509 -65.86 -9.26 -27.38
N GLU A 510 -65.66 -10.02 -26.29
CA GLU A 510 -64.41 -10.63 -25.85
C GLU A 510 -63.99 -11.80 -26.75
N VAL A 511 -62.69 -11.98 -27.01
CA VAL A 511 -62.07 -13.31 -27.27
C VAL A 511 -60.63 -13.35 -26.74
N ALA A 512 -60.33 -14.45 -26.04
CA ALA A 512 -59.11 -14.81 -25.32
C ALA A 512 -57.84 -15.06 -26.18
N PRO A 513 -56.63 -15.07 -25.58
CA PRO A 513 -55.42 -15.59 -26.22
C PRO A 513 -55.22 -17.10 -25.94
N VAL A 514 -54.92 -17.87 -26.98
CA VAL A 514 -54.57 -19.30 -26.94
C VAL A 514 -53.07 -19.47 -27.23
N ALA A 515 -52.45 -20.40 -26.50
CA ALA A 515 -51.03 -20.76 -26.47
C ALA A 515 -50.57 -21.73 -27.58
N ALA A 516 -49.25 -21.77 -27.85
CA ALA A 516 -48.37 -22.97 -27.81
C ALA A 516 -47.01 -22.68 -28.51
N VAL A 517 -45.87 -22.67 -27.80
CA VAL A 517 -44.90 -23.78 -27.50
C VAL A 517 -43.97 -24.13 -28.68
N VAL A 518 -42.64 -23.96 -28.52
CA VAL A 518 -41.58 -25.01 -28.66
C VAL A 518 -40.34 -24.63 -27.79
N GLU A 519 -39.75 -25.67 -27.22
CA GLU A 519 -38.77 -25.89 -26.12
C GLU A 519 -37.37 -25.25 -26.19
N PRO A 520 -36.64 -25.29 -25.04
CA PRO A 520 -35.22 -25.64 -25.04
C PRO A 520 -34.91 -26.90 -24.21
N VAL A 521 -33.87 -27.59 -24.68
CA VAL A 521 -33.32 -28.89 -24.28
C VAL A 521 -32.82 -28.94 -22.83
N ALA A 522 -33.06 -30.08 -22.17
CA ALA A 522 -32.68 -30.39 -20.79
C ALA A 522 -31.51 -31.39 -20.69
N ALA A 523 -30.70 -31.26 -19.61
CA ALA A 523 -30.25 -32.30 -18.65
C ALA A 523 -28.79 -32.12 -18.17
N PRO A 524 -28.38 -32.60 -16.97
CA PRO A 524 -29.14 -32.75 -15.71
C PRO A 524 -28.42 -32.17 -14.47
N VAL A 525 -29.22 -31.88 -13.43
CA VAL A 525 -28.78 -31.51 -12.08
C VAL A 525 -28.83 -32.75 -11.18
N ALA A 526 -27.73 -33.03 -10.47
CA ALA A 526 -27.67 -34.10 -9.47
C ALA A 526 -28.27 -33.65 -8.14
N ALA A 527 -29.09 -34.51 -7.53
CA ALA A 527 -29.73 -34.30 -6.24
C ALA A 527 -28.77 -34.49 -5.05
N PRO A 528 -28.93 -33.75 -3.93
CA PRO A 528 -28.28 -34.10 -2.68
C PRO A 528 -29.11 -35.14 -1.89
N VAL A 529 -28.44 -36.19 -1.45
CA VAL A 529 -28.95 -37.26 -0.59
C VAL A 529 -29.17 -36.73 0.83
N ALA A 530 -30.33 -37.02 1.40
CA ALA A 530 -30.67 -36.75 2.79
C ALA A 530 -29.95 -37.71 3.75
N VAL A 531 -29.37 -37.17 4.82
CA VAL A 531 -28.78 -37.91 5.95
C VAL A 531 -29.58 -37.56 7.22
N PRO A 532 -29.96 -38.53 8.07
CA PRO A 532 -30.81 -38.29 9.24
C PRO A 532 -30.03 -37.64 10.41
N PRO A 533 -30.70 -36.96 11.35
CA PRO A 533 -30.04 -36.25 12.44
C PRO A 533 -29.55 -37.21 13.53
N VAL A 534 -28.28 -37.07 13.89
CA VAL A 534 -27.68 -37.67 15.10
C VAL A 534 -27.90 -36.72 16.27
N THR A 535 -28.67 -37.16 17.25
CA THR A 535 -28.83 -36.53 18.56
C THR A 535 -27.53 -36.62 19.36
N VAL A 536 -26.94 -35.47 19.71
CA VAL A 536 -25.88 -35.38 20.73
C VAL A 536 -26.41 -34.60 21.91
N ALA A 537 -26.64 -35.31 23.02
CA ALA A 537 -26.99 -34.76 24.31
C ALA A 537 -25.81 -33.92 24.86
N SER A 538 -26.10 -32.67 25.23
CA SER A 538 -25.17 -31.80 25.94
C SER A 538 -25.36 -32.02 27.44
N THR A 539 -24.38 -32.62 28.10
CA THR A 539 -24.23 -32.61 29.57
C THR A 539 -23.45 -31.36 29.99
N PRO A 540 -23.84 -30.66 31.07
CA PRO A 540 -23.12 -29.51 31.57
C PRO A 540 -21.94 -29.95 32.47
N VAL A 541 -20.76 -29.37 32.24
CA VAL A 541 -19.59 -29.46 33.12
C VAL A 541 -19.71 -28.38 34.21
N PRO A 542 -19.46 -28.69 35.50
CA PRO A 542 -19.62 -27.72 36.59
C PRO A 542 -18.43 -26.76 36.69
N MET A 543 -18.75 -25.50 36.97
CA MET A 543 -17.82 -24.46 37.39
C MET A 543 -17.18 -24.81 38.74
N VAL A 544 -15.84 -24.81 38.78
CA VAL A 544 -15.05 -24.85 40.00
C VAL A 544 -14.99 -23.44 40.60
N ALA A 545 -15.47 -23.30 41.83
CA ALA A 545 -15.33 -22.10 42.65
C ALA A 545 -13.89 -21.96 43.18
N PRO A 546 -13.32 -20.75 43.29
CA PRO A 546 -12.10 -20.54 44.04
C PRO A 546 -12.42 -20.44 45.54
N ALA A 547 -11.62 -21.13 46.35
CA ALA A 547 -11.72 -21.19 47.79
C ALA A 547 -11.34 -19.86 48.47
N GLU A 548 -12.21 -19.37 49.34
CA GLU A 548 -11.85 -18.50 50.46
C GLU A 548 -11.12 -19.35 51.53
N ALA A 549 -9.93 -18.91 51.94
CA ALA A 549 -9.30 -19.35 53.18
C ALA A 549 -8.70 -18.13 53.90
N VAL A 550 -9.55 -17.62 54.79
CA VAL A 550 -9.32 -17.04 56.11
C VAL A 550 -7.87 -16.90 56.59
N ALA A 551 -7.61 -15.70 57.12
CA ALA A 551 -6.42 -15.25 57.81
C ALA A 551 -6.06 -16.08 59.06
N GLU A 552 -4.75 -16.24 59.29
CA GLU A 552 -4.21 -16.50 60.63
C GLU A 552 -2.92 -15.69 60.82
N GLN A 553 -3.04 -14.55 61.49
CA GLN A 553 -1.95 -13.88 62.20
C GLN A 553 -2.04 -14.30 63.67
N VAL A 554 -1.07 -15.07 64.16
CA VAL A 554 -0.67 -15.08 65.57
C VAL A 554 0.84 -15.32 65.63
N GLU A 555 1.59 -14.24 65.84
CA GLU A 555 2.85 -14.26 66.62
C GLU A 555 2.48 -14.13 68.13
N PRO A 556 3.40 -14.30 69.11
CA PRO A 556 4.84 -14.61 69.01
C PRO A 556 5.33 -15.73 69.95
N GLY A 557 6.60 -16.11 69.74
CA GLY A 557 7.50 -16.73 70.72
C GLY A 557 8.93 -16.30 70.44
#